data_AF-A0A9W6AWE5-F1
#
_entry.id   AF-A0A9W6AWE5-F1
#
_cell.length_a   1.000
_cell.length_b   1.000
_cell.length_c   1.000
_cell.angle_alpha   90.00
_cell.angle_beta   90.00
_cell.angle_gamma   90.00
#
_symmetry.space_group_name_H-M   'P 1'
#
loop_
_entity.id
_entity.type
_entity.pdbx_description
1 polymer ?
#
loop_
_entity_poly.entity_id
_entity_poly.type
_entity_poly.pdbx_seq_one_letter_code
_entity_poly.pdbx_strand_id
1 'polypeptide(L)'
;MAIKCGGRVHWGYQTNYLVGDNIRGMKLLLDEPQNSGYVASLIDAGLLKRSRIPAVTLTGMYLTGLVDHTKKILQRRFGPAAEQMEMKYVLTVPAIWSDKAKDATLKAASRAKIPQKDITLVSEPEAAALYCLNAIQPNSIEDLISYCVKTVSPLRLEEVSEGSGDICGSVLLDAAFKTFLNVLVNDKHLSGKSSELALKYWQDQIKPNFASDPDFEEETHFVPLPGLKDNPKIGLQDGFLQLEGAQIKKIFDPVVDRVKVQIVHQVNSARAKNMPVKAILLVGGFGSSEYLYHCIQETFSDIAVMQPPNS
;
A
#
# COMPACT_ATOMS: atom_id res chain seq x y z
N MET A 1 -5.66 4.42 4.54
CA MET A 1 -7.00 5.00 4.29
C MET A 1 -7.96 4.44 5.34
N ALA A 2 -8.50 5.27 6.23
CA ALA A 2 -9.39 4.80 7.31
C ALA A 2 -10.60 5.73 7.47
N ILE A 3 -11.78 5.16 7.74
CA ILE A 3 -13.01 5.88 8.09
C ILE A 3 -13.67 5.23 9.30
N LYS A 4 -14.21 6.06 10.19
CA LYS A 4 -15.14 5.64 11.24
C LYS A 4 -16.51 6.28 11.04
N CYS A 5 -17.55 5.45 11.00
CA CYS A 5 -18.95 5.88 10.85
C CYS A 5 -19.65 5.88 12.21
N GLY A 6 -20.30 7.01 12.55
CA GLY A 6 -21.06 7.23 13.79
C GLY A 6 -21.82 8.55 13.66
N GLY A 7 -22.15 9.22 14.78
CA GLY A 7 -22.81 10.55 14.74
C GLY A 7 -21.98 11.64 14.01
N ARG A 8 -20.66 11.48 13.91
CA ARG A 8 -19.76 12.21 13.01
C ARG A 8 -18.80 11.25 12.31
N VAL A 9 -18.53 11.53 11.04
CA VAL A 9 -17.56 10.79 10.23
C VAL A 9 -16.15 11.27 10.59
N HIS A 10 -15.27 10.35 10.99
CA HIS A 10 -13.85 10.61 11.16
C HIS A 10 -13.09 9.93 10.02
N TRP A 11 -12.05 10.58 9.49
CA TRP A 11 -11.28 10.07 8.36
C TRP A 11 -9.78 10.30 8.58
N GLY A 12 -8.95 9.43 7.97
CA GLY A 12 -7.50 9.56 8.01
C GLY A 12 -6.97 9.65 9.45
N TYR A 13 -6.17 10.68 9.74
CA TYR A 13 -5.54 10.91 11.05
C TYR A 13 -6.54 11.17 12.19
N GLN A 14 -7.80 11.51 11.87
CA GLN A 14 -8.83 11.76 12.88
C GLN A 14 -9.40 10.46 13.47
N THR A 15 -9.10 9.32 12.83
CA THR A 15 -9.53 8.01 13.33
C THR A 15 -8.67 7.61 14.54
N ASN A 16 -9.32 7.07 15.57
CA ASN A 16 -8.62 6.48 16.71
C ASN A 16 -8.58 4.96 16.52
N TYR A 17 -7.39 4.43 16.24
CA TYR A 17 -7.18 3.01 15.95
C TYR A 17 -7.53 2.09 17.14
N LEU A 18 -7.53 2.60 18.38
CA LEU A 18 -7.89 1.83 19.58
C LEU A 18 -9.38 1.91 19.94
N VAL A 19 -10.16 2.79 19.28
CA VAL A 19 -11.54 3.09 19.70
C VAL A 19 -12.51 3.08 18.51
N GLY A 20 -13.39 2.10 18.54
CA GLY A 20 -14.51 1.94 17.61
C GLY A 20 -14.13 1.28 16.29
N ASP A 21 -15.12 1.13 15.43
CA ASP A 21 -15.01 0.38 14.18
C ASP A 21 -14.35 1.22 13.08
N ASN A 22 -13.04 1.01 12.87
CA ASN A 22 -12.27 1.66 11.82
C ASN A 22 -12.28 0.81 10.56
N ILE A 23 -12.82 1.36 9.47
CA ILE A 23 -12.88 0.70 8.17
C ILE A 23 -11.64 1.06 7.37
N ARG A 24 -10.87 0.06 6.93
CA ARG A 24 -9.65 0.19 6.11
C ARG A 24 -9.78 -0.59 4.81
N GLY A 25 -8.89 -0.35 3.86
CA GLY A 25 -8.78 -1.16 2.63
C GLY A 25 -9.96 -1.04 1.66
N MET A 26 -10.91 -0.11 1.85
CA MET A 26 -12.11 0.02 1.01
C MET A 26 -11.85 0.25 -0.49
N LYS A 27 -10.68 0.79 -0.88
CA LYS A 27 -10.26 0.89 -2.28
C LYS A 27 -10.15 -0.48 -2.95
N LEU A 28 -9.73 -1.51 -2.22
CA LEU A 28 -9.61 -2.90 -2.70
C LEU A 28 -10.99 -3.56 -2.93
N LEU A 29 -12.08 -2.93 -2.53
CA LEU A 29 -13.46 -3.41 -2.73
C LEU A 29 -14.19 -2.71 -3.88
N LEU A 30 -13.52 -1.81 -4.59
CA LEU A 30 -14.11 -1.16 -5.76
C LEU A 30 -14.11 -2.07 -6.99
N ASP A 31 -13.24 -3.07 -7.00
CA ASP A 31 -13.26 -4.18 -7.95
C ASP A 31 -13.68 -5.45 -7.20
N GLU A 32 -14.48 -6.30 -7.86
CA GLU A 32 -14.85 -7.59 -7.27
C GLU A 32 -13.62 -8.51 -7.28
N PRO A 33 -13.11 -8.95 -6.11
CA PRO A 33 -11.87 -9.69 -6.10
C PRO A 33 -12.07 -11.08 -6.71
N GLN A 34 -11.18 -11.45 -7.63
CA GLN A 34 -11.06 -12.82 -8.13
C GLN A 34 -10.78 -13.83 -6.99
N ASN A 35 -10.23 -13.34 -5.85
CA ASN A 35 -9.92 -14.15 -4.67
C ASN A 35 -10.54 -13.57 -3.38
N SER A 36 -11.81 -13.89 -3.15
CA SER A 36 -12.67 -13.30 -2.11
C SER A 36 -12.24 -13.59 -0.66
N GLY A 37 -11.59 -14.73 -0.39
CA GLY A 37 -11.08 -15.09 0.94
C GLY A 37 -9.89 -14.24 1.40
N TYR A 38 -9.09 -13.77 0.45
CA TYR A 38 -7.87 -12.99 0.69
C TYR A 38 -8.15 -11.50 0.91
N VAL A 39 -9.08 -10.94 0.15
CA VAL A 39 -9.58 -9.58 0.41
C VAL A 39 -10.32 -9.52 1.75
N ALA A 40 -10.92 -10.63 2.20
CA ALA A 40 -11.56 -10.69 3.51
C ALA A 40 -10.58 -10.58 4.69
N SER A 41 -9.36 -11.13 4.59
CA SER A 41 -8.34 -11.06 5.64
C SER A 41 -7.64 -9.69 5.70
N LEU A 42 -7.49 -9.01 4.57
CA LEU A 42 -6.84 -7.69 4.47
C LEU A 42 -7.70 -6.54 5.00
N ILE A 43 -9.01 -6.73 5.04
CA ILE A 43 -9.97 -5.63 5.19
C ILE A 43 -10.61 -5.58 6.57
N ASP A 44 -10.29 -6.51 7.49
CA ASP A 44 -11.15 -6.78 8.65
C ASP A 44 -12.61 -6.85 8.16
N ALA A 45 -12.87 -7.65 7.13
CA ALA A 45 -14.12 -7.64 6.35
C ALA A 45 -15.40 -7.83 7.18
N GLY A 46 -15.25 -8.26 8.42
CA GLY A 46 -16.30 -8.23 9.44
C GLY A 46 -16.87 -6.82 9.71
N LEU A 47 -16.11 -5.73 9.55
CA LEU A 47 -16.57 -4.36 9.80
C LEU A 47 -17.34 -3.77 8.60
N LEU A 48 -16.89 -4.05 7.37
CA LEU A 48 -17.60 -3.61 6.17
C LEU A 48 -18.93 -4.33 5.97
N LYS A 49 -18.98 -5.65 6.20
CA LYS A 49 -20.24 -6.42 6.22
C LYS A 49 -21.20 -5.92 7.30
N ARG A 50 -20.69 -5.51 8.47
CA ARG A 50 -21.50 -4.93 9.56
C ARG A 50 -22.00 -3.52 9.24
N SER A 51 -21.20 -2.71 8.53
CA SER A 51 -21.57 -1.33 8.19
C SER A 51 -22.75 -1.23 7.23
N ARG A 52 -22.94 -2.23 6.33
CA ARG A 52 -23.88 -2.19 5.20
C ARG A 52 -23.71 -0.97 4.27
N ILE A 53 -22.58 -0.27 4.35
CA ILE A 53 -22.27 0.88 3.49
C ILE A 53 -21.46 0.37 2.28
N PRO A 54 -21.87 0.71 1.04
CA PRO A 54 -21.11 0.33 -0.16
C PRO A 54 -19.67 0.89 -0.16
N ALA A 55 -18.71 0.13 -0.70
CA ALA A 55 -17.31 0.53 -0.80
C ALA A 55 -17.10 1.86 -1.55
N VAL A 56 -17.88 2.09 -2.62
CA VAL A 56 -17.91 3.37 -3.35
C VAL A 56 -18.32 4.56 -2.47
N THR A 57 -19.26 4.34 -1.55
CA THR A 57 -19.73 5.37 -0.63
C THR A 57 -18.66 5.69 0.40
N LEU A 58 -18.01 4.67 0.98
CA LEU A 58 -16.90 4.87 1.92
C LEU A 58 -15.71 5.54 1.26
N THR A 59 -15.34 5.11 0.04
CA THR A 59 -14.29 5.77 -0.73
C THR A 59 -14.66 7.23 -1.01
N GLY A 60 -15.91 7.51 -1.38
CA GLY A 60 -16.38 8.89 -1.57
C GLY A 60 -16.30 9.73 -0.29
N MET A 61 -16.67 9.18 0.86
CA MET A 61 -16.53 9.86 2.16
C MET A 61 -15.06 10.18 2.49
N TYR A 62 -14.12 9.30 2.15
CA TYR A 62 -12.69 9.57 2.32
C TYR A 62 -12.23 10.71 1.40
N LEU A 63 -12.63 10.66 0.12
CA LEU A 63 -12.32 11.69 -0.85
C LEU A 63 -12.91 13.04 -0.44
N THR A 64 -14.12 13.08 0.13
CA THR A 64 -14.70 14.31 0.69
C THR A 64 -13.79 14.89 1.77
N GLY A 65 -13.34 14.06 2.72
CA GLY A 65 -12.42 14.49 3.76
C GLY A 65 -11.12 15.07 3.19
N LEU A 66 -10.54 14.40 2.18
CA LEU A 66 -9.31 14.83 1.52
C LEU A 66 -9.49 16.16 0.78
N VAL A 67 -10.58 16.32 0.02
CA VAL A 67 -10.91 17.54 -0.73
C VAL A 67 -11.15 18.71 0.24
N ASP A 68 -11.96 18.51 1.27
CA ASP A 68 -12.27 19.55 2.26
C ASP A 68 -11.02 19.98 3.04
N HIS A 69 -10.15 19.02 3.39
CA HIS A 69 -8.88 19.32 4.03
C HIS A 69 -7.94 20.11 3.12
N THR A 70 -7.84 19.71 1.85
CA THR A 70 -7.03 20.40 0.85
C THR A 70 -7.51 21.83 0.67
N LYS A 71 -8.83 22.05 0.53
CA LYS A 71 -9.42 23.40 0.44
C LYS A 71 -9.10 24.24 1.67
N LYS A 72 -9.14 23.68 2.88
CA LYS A 72 -8.74 24.39 4.12
C LYS A 72 -7.26 24.78 4.12
N ILE A 73 -6.38 23.90 3.65
CA ILE A 73 -4.95 24.20 3.51
C ILE A 73 -4.74 25.33 2.51
N LEU A 74 -5.41 25.27 1.35
CA LEU A 74 -5.32 26.30 0.31
C LEU A 74 -5.85 27.65 0.83
N GLN A 75 -7.01 27.66 1.49
CA GLN A 75 -7.56 28.86 2.12
C GLN A 75 -6.59 29.45 3.15
N ARG A 76 -5.95 28.62 3.97
CA ARG A 76 -4.95 29.08 4.94
C ARG A 76 -3.72 29.68 4.27
N ARG A 77 -3.30 29.11 3.14
CA ARG A 77 -2.08 29.52 2.42
C ARG A 77 -2.28 30.75 1.53
N PHE A 78 -3.45 30.87 0.90
CA PHE A 78 -3.72 31.86 -0.16
C PHE A 78 -4.89 32.80 0.16
N GLY A 79 -5.56 32.64 1.31
CA GLY A 79 -6.70 33.48 1.69
C GLY A 79 -7.86 33.37 0.70
N PRO A 80 -8.64 34.45 0.50
CA PRO A 80 -9.80 34.47 -0.40
C PRO A 80 -9.48 34.08 -1.85
N ALA A 81 -8.24 34.20 -2.31
CA ALA A 81 -7.85 33.80 -3.67
C ALA A 81 -8.04 32.29 -3.92
N ALA A 82 -8.02 31.46 -2.88
CA ALA A 82 -8.25 30.02 -3.01
C ALA A 82 -9.66 29.67 -3.54
N GLU A 83 -10.65 30.56 -3.34
CA GLU A 83 -12.03 30.35 -3.84
C GLU A 83 -12.14 30.49 -5.36
N GLN A 84 -11.21 31.21 -5.98
CA GLN A 84 -11.19 31.46 -7.43
C GLN A 84 -10.25 30.51 -8.18
N MET A 85 -9.50 29.66 -7.48
CA MET A 85 -8.56 28.73 -8.10
C MET A 85 -9.32 27.65 -8.88
N GLU A 86 -8.93 27.45 -10.14
CA GLU A 86 -9.36 26.29 -10.89
C GLU A 86 -8.63 25.04 -10.34
N MET A 87 -9.41 24.05 -9.91
CA MET A 87 -8.89 22.82 -9.32
C MET A 87 -9.06 21.67 -10.31
N LYS A 88 -7.94 21.05 -10.71
CA LYS A 88 -7.92 19.76 -11.41
C LYS A 88 -7.52 18.65 -10.45
N TYR A 89 -8.15 17.49 -10.60
CA TYR A 89 -7.97 16.34 -9.73
C TYR A 89 -7.48 15.16 -10.57
N VAL A 90 -6.25 14.73 -10.32
CA VAL A 90 -5.69 13.52 -10.92
C VAL A 90 -5.80 12.39 -9.90
N LEU A 91 -6.58 11.35 -10.22
CA LEU A 91 -6.79 10.20 -9.34
C LEU A 91 -6.06 8.99 -9.90
N THR A 92 -5.23 8.35 -9.07
CA THR A 92 -4.50 7.15 -9.45
C THR A 92 -5.33 5.88 -9.25
N VAL A 93 -5.29 4.99 -10.22
CA VAL A 93 -5.99 3.70 -10.21
C VAL A 93 -5.03 2.55 -10.55
N PRO A 94 -5.16 1.36 -9.94
CA PRO A 94 -4.42 0.18 -10.41
C PRO A 94 -4.60 -0.04 -11.91
N ALA A 95 -3.53 -0.39 -12.63
CA ALA A 95 -3.60 -0.65 -14.07
C ALA A 95 -4.59 -1.77 -14.43
N ILE A 96 -4.64 -2.79 -13.58
CA ILE A 96 -5.47 -3.99 -13.71
C ILE A 96 -6.96 -3.77 -13.39
N TRP A 97 -7.35 -2.58 -12.93
CA TRP A 97 -8.74 -2.34 -12.56
C TRP A 97 -9.67 -2.47 -13.75
N SER A 98 -10.76 -3.21 -13.54
CA SER A 98 -11.85 -3.29 -14.50
C SER A 98 -12.45 -1.91 -14.78
N ASP A 99 -13.09 -1.75 -15.94
CA ASP A 99 -13.83 -0.51 -16.25
C ASP A 99 -14.90 -0.19 -15.20
N LYS A 100 -15.48 -1.24 -14.58
CA LYS A 100 -16.41 -1.12 -13.45
C LYS A 100 -15.73 -0.50 -12.23
N ALA A 101 -14.50 -0.89 -11.89
CA ALA A 101 -13.75 -0.33 -10.77
C ALA A 101 -13.28 1.12 -11.03
N LYS A 102 -12.87 1.41 -12.28
CA LYS A 102 -12.57 2.79 -12.73
C LYS A 102 -13.81 3.69 -12.61
N ASP A 103 -14.96 3.25 -13.10
CA ASP A 103 -16.25 3.94 -12.97
C ASP A 103 -16.68 4.09 -11.49
N ALA A 104 -16.50 3.06 -10.66
CA ALA A 104 -16.76 3.15 -9.22
C ALA A 104 -15.89 4.23 -8.55
N THR A 105 -14.65 4.41 -8.99
CA THR A 105 -13.76 5.47 -8.50
C THR A 105 -14.21 6.86 -8.93
N LEU A 106 -14.66 7.02 -10.17
CA LEU A 106 -15.28 8.26 -10.63
C LEU A 106 -16.55 8.59 -9.83
N LYS A 107 -17.41 7.60 -9.58
CA LYS A 107 -18.61 7.75 -8.72
C LYS A 107 -18.24 8.16 -7.30
N ALA A 108 -17.18 7.60 -6.72
CA ALA A 108 -16.68 8.01 -5.41
C ALA A 108 -16.22 9.48 -5.42
N ALA A 109 -15.50 9.90 -6.46
CA ALA A 109 -15.06 11.28 -6.63
C ALA A 109 -16.22 12.27 -6.83
N SER A 110 -17.26 11.89 -7.58
CA SER A 110 -18.49 12.69 -7.71
C SER A 110 -19.19 12.87 -6.37
N ARG A 111 -19.20 11.85 -5.50
CA ARG A 111 -19.74 11.97 -4.12
C ARG A 111 -18.95 12.96 -3.27
N ALA A 112 -17.66 13.11 -3.54
CA ALA A 112 -16.80 14.14 -2.95
C ALA A 112 -16.97 15.54 -3.57
N LYS A 113 -18.01 15.73 -4.40
CA LYS A 113 -18.33 16.99 -5.09
C LYS A 113 -17.20 17.47 -6.01
N ILE A 114 -16.41 16.53 -6.54
CA ILE A 114 -15.43 16.82 -7.57
C ILE A 114 -16.14 16.80 -8.94
N PRO A 115 -16.12 17.90 -9.72
CA PRO A 115 -16.75 17.92 -11.03
C PRO A 115 -16.09 16.93 -11.99
N GLN A 116 -16.87 16.16 -12.74
CA GLN A 116 -16.33 15.12 -13.63
C GLN A 116 -15.39 15.68 -14.70
N LYS A 117 -15.67 16.89 -15.22
CA LYS A 117 -14.81 17.60 -16.19
C LYS A 117 -13.42 17.97 -15.65
N ASP A 118 -13.27 17.96 -14.32
CA ASP A 118 -12.04 18.34 -13.62
C ASP A 118 -11.29 17.12 -13.09
N ILE A 119 -11.77 15.90 -13.39
CA ILE A 119 -11.14 14.64 -12.98
C ILE A 119 -10.40 14.04 -14.16
N THR A 120 -9.18 13.57 -13.91
CA THR A 120 -8.44 12.69 -14.82
C THR A 120 -8.01 11.45 -14.05
N LEU A 121 -8.23 10.28 -14.63
CA LEU A 121 -7.65 9.04 -14.11
C LEU A 121 -6.28 8.84 -14.75
N VAL A 122 -5.32 8.38 -13.96
CA VAL A 122 -4.02 7.90 -14.41
C VAL A 122 -3.76 6.56 -13.75
N SER A 123 -3.07 5.63 -14.41
CA SER A 123 -2.70 4.41 -13.71
C SER A 123 -1.61 4.70 -12.65
N GLU A 124 -1.65 3.97 -11.54
CA GLU A 124 -0.60 4.01 -10.51
C GLU A 124 0.80 3.78 -11.09
N PRO A 125 1.05 2.75 -11.94
CA PRO A 125 2.38 2.55 -12.49
C PRO A 125 2.80 3.63 -13.51
N GLU A 126 1.89 4.24 -14.28
CA GLU A 126 2.24 5.39 -15.14
C GLU A 126 2.63 6.62 -14.29
N ALA A 127 1.87 6.89 -13.24
CA ALA A 127 2.17 7.98 -12.31
C ALA A 127 3.53 7.76 -11.62
N ALA A 128 3.80 6.51 -11.22
CA ALA A 128 5.08 6.13 -10.63
C ALA A 128 6.23 6.24 -11.63
N ALA A 129 6.06 5.77 -12.87
CA ALA A 129 7.05 5.90 -13.94
C ALA A 129 7.38 7.38 -14.24
N LEU A 130 6.36 8.23 -14.35
CA LEU A 130 6.54 9.68 -14.52
C LEU A 130 7.30 10.29 -13.35
N TYR A 131 7.02 9.86 -12.11
CA TYR A 131 7.77 10.31 -10.95
C TYR A 131 9.24 9.89 -11.03
N CYS A 132 9.50 8.60 -11.31
CA CYS A 132 10.85 8.06 -11.41
C CYS A 132 11.69 8.78 -12.47
N LEU A 133 11.12 9.02 -13.65
CA LEU A 133 11.81 9.69 -14.75
C LEU A 133 12.17 11.15 -14.45
N ASN A 134 11.40 11.81 -13.57
CA ASN A 134 11.71 13.17 -13.12
C ASN A 134 12.69 13.17 -11.93
N ALA A 135 12.61 12.17 -11.04
CA ALA A 135 13.45 12.06 -9.86
C ALA A 135 14.85 11.53 -10.18
N ILE A 136 14.95 10.65 -11.17
CA ILE A 136 16.19 10.03 -11.63
C ILE A 136 16.61 10.79 -12.89
N GLN A 137 17.86 11.29 -12.92
CA GLN A 137 18.34 12.18 -13.99
C GLN A 137 18.00 11.63 -15.40
N PRO A 138 17.59 12.49 -16.35
CA PRO A 138 16.89 12.12 -17.59
C PRO A 138 17.67 11.20 -18.56
N ASN A 139 18.92 10.85 -18.26
CA ASN A 139 19.81 10.12 -19.16
C ASN A 139 20.01 8.63 -18.78
N SER A 140 19.23 8.08 -17.83
CA SER A 140 19.52 6.76 -17.25
C SER A 140 18.39 5.73 -17.31
N ILE A 141 17.17 6.12 -17.73
CA ILE A 141 16.01 5.21 -17.70
C ILE A 141 15.26 5.28 -19.03
N GLU A 142 15.48 4.28 -19.87
CA GLU A 142 14.77 4.11 -21.15
C GLU A 142 13.73 2.99 -21.10
N ASP A 143 13.77 2.07 -20.12
CA ASP A 143 12.88 0.89 -20.11
C ASP A 143 12.47 0.51 -18.69
N LEU A 144 11.15 0.44 -18.44
CA LEU A 144 10.55 0.04 -17.16
C LEU A 144 9.79 -1.30 -17.32
N ILE A 145 9.86 -2.14 -16.29
CA ILE A 145 9.36 -3.54 -16.26
C ILE A 145 7.93 -3.72 -16.79
N SER A 146 7.00 -2.82 -16.49
CA SER A 146 5.62 -2.89 -16.98
C SER A 146 5.36 -1.98 -18.18
N TYR A 147 6.27 -1.05 -18.49
CA TYR A 147 6.09 -0.03 -19.53
C TYR A 147 7.41 0.29 -20.26
N CYS A 148 7.42 0.11 -21.58
CA CYS A 148 8.50 0.61 -22.43
C CYS A 148 8.37 2.12 -22.55
N VAL A 149 9.44 2.87 -22.24
CA VAL A 149 9.47 4.33 -22.44
C VAL A 149 9.76 4.60 -23.91
N LYS A 150 8.75 5.03 -24.67
CA LYS A 150 8.93 5.35 -26.11
C LYS A 150 9.58 6.70 -26.33
N THR A 151 9.20 7.68 -25.52
CA THR A 151 9.76 9.03 -25.56
C THR A 151 9.78 9.57 -24.13
N VAL A 152 10.85 10.28 -23.75
CA VAL A 152 10.96 10.93 -22.43
C VAL A 152 10.38 12.35 -22.42
N SER A 153 10.22 12.98 -23.59
CA SER A 153 9.59 14.30 -23.74
C SER A 153 8.92 14.46 -25.12
N PRO A 154 7.57 14.48 -25.21
CA PRO A 154 6.62 14.19 -24.14
C PRO A 154 6.76 12.74 -23.65
N LEU A 155 6.47 12.47 -22.37
CA LEU A 155 6.52 11.10 -21.85
C LEU A 155 5.49 10.22 -22.58
N ARG A 156 5.94 9.13 -23.19
CA ARG A 156 5.07 8.07 -23.73
C ARG A 156 5.51 6.72 -23.17
N LEU A 157 4.58 6.06 -22.51
CA LEU A 157 4.74 4.72 -21.95
C LEU A 157 3.86 3.76 -22.75
N GLU A 158 4.39 2.59 -23.11
CA GLU A 158 3.62 1.50 -23.72
C GLU A 158 3.72 0.25 -22.85
N GLU A 159 2.60 -0.30 -22.43
CA GLU A 159 2.57 -1.53 -21.64
C GLU A 159 3.12 -2.71 -22.47
N VAL A 160 4.21 -3.32 -22.01
CA VAL A 160 4.90 -4.40 -22.76
C VAL A 160 4.24 -5.76 -22.49
N SER A 161 3.69 -5.95 -21.30
CA SER A 161 2.97 -7.15 -20.89
C SER A 161 1.87 -6.76 -19.94
N GLU A 162 0.69 -7.38 -20.07
CA GLU A 162 -0.42 -7.19 -19.15
C GLU A 162 0.06 -7.40 -17.70
N GLY A 163 -0.12 -6.38 -16.87
CA GLY A 163 0.26 -6.42 -15.47
C GLY A 163 -0.36 -7.65 -14.78
N SER A 164 0.46 -8.48 -14.16
CA SER A 164 -0.02 -9.63 -13.40
C SER A 164 -0.65 -9.13 -12.10
N GLY A 165 -1.97 -9.02 -12.11
CA GLY A 165 -2.78 -8.26 -11.16
C GLY A 165 -2.95 -8.84 -9.76
N ASP A 166 -1.94 -9.53 -9.24
CA ASP A 166 -1.99 -10.01 -7.88
C ASP A 166 -1.82 -8.84 -6.90
N ILE A 167 -2.56 -8.87 -5.80
CA ILE A 167 -2.45 -7.87 -4.73
C ILE A 167 -1.14 -8.18 -4.00
N CYS A 168 -0.03 -7.63 -4.49
CA CYS A 168 1.31 -7.73 -3.92
C CYS A 168 1.72 -6.37 -3.36
N GLY A 169 1.58 -6.17 -2.05
CA GLY A 169 1.92 -4.89 -1.44
C GLY A 169 2.08 -4.96 0.08
N SER A 170 2.46 -3.84 0.68
CA SER A 170 2.77 -3.71 2.11
C SER A 170 1.63 -4.19 3.04
N VAL A 171 0.40 -4.20 2.55
CA VAL A 171 -0.78 -4.71 3.27
C VAL A 171 -0.70 -6.23 3.52
N LEU A 172 0.05 -6.99 2.70
CA LEU A 172 0.24 -8.42 2.90
C LEU A 172 1.12 -8.74 4.08
N LEU A 173 2.14 -7.90 4.30
CA LEU A 173 3.00 -8.00 5.47
C LEU A 173 2.19 -7.78 6.75
N ASP A 174 1.23 -6.85 6.72
CA ASP A 174 0.31 -6.62 7.84
C ASP A 174 -0.58 -7.83 8.14
N ALA A 175 -1.13 -8.47 7.08
CA ALA A 175 -1.92 -9.68 7.25
C ALA A 175 -1.08 -10.86 7.74
N ALA A 176 0.11 -11.06 7.18
CA ALA A 176 1.05 -12.10 7.58
C ALA A 176 1.48 -11.91 9.05
N PHE A 177 1.77 -10.67 9.47
CA PHE A 177 2.06 -10.34 10.87
C PHE A 177 0.88 -10.64 11.79
N LYS A 178 -0.35 -10.24 11.43
CA LYS A 178 -1.56 -10.59 12.21
C LYS A 178 -1.71 -12.11 12.36
N THR A 179 -1.53 -12.86 11.28
CA THR A 179 -1.59 -14.33 11.30
C THR A 179 -0.51 -14.93 12.20
N PHE A 180 0.73 -14.46 12.06
CA PHE A 180 1.85 -14.87 12.90
C PHE A 180 1.55 -14.65 14.39
N LEU A 181 1.08 -13.45 14.74
CA LEU A 181 0.74 -13.08 16.12
C LEU A 181 -0.39 -13.97 16.68
N ASN A 182 -1.44 -14.21 15.91
CA ASN A 182 -2.59 -15.03 16.34
C ASN A 182 -2.20 -16.49 16.58
N VAL A 183 -1.30 -17.04 15.76
CA VAL A 183 -0.77 -18.40 15.95
C VAL A 183 0.11 -18.47 17.20
N LEU A 184 0.99 -17.48 17.39
CA LEU A 184 1.96 -17.48 18.49
C LEU A 184 1.30 -17.27 19.86
N VAL A 185 0.36 -16.33 19.96
CA VAL A 185 -0.33 -15.96 21.22
C VAL A 185 -1.52 -16.88 21.52
N ASN A 186 -1.99 -17.66 20.53
CA ASN A 186 -3.27 -18.35 20.52
C ASN A 186 -4.45 -17.35 20.58
N ASP A 187 -5.05 -17.11 19.40
CA ASP A 187 -6.10 -16.13 19.07
C ASP A 187 -7.13 -15.83 20.17
N LYS A 188 -7.55 -16.85 20.95
CA LYS A 188 -8.53 -16.71 22.04
C LYS A 188 -8.13 -15.73 23.15
N HIS A 189 -6.84 -15.43 23.29
CA HIS A 189 -6.32 -14.55 24.34
C HIS A 189 -6.03 -13.14 23.85
N LEU A 190 -5.96 -12.91 22.53
CA LEU A 190 -5.59 -11.62 21.98
C LEU A 190 -6.80 -10.69 21.88
N SER A 191 -6.81 -9.63 22.70
CA SER A 191 -7.85 -8.61 22.59
C SER A 191 -7.70 -7.80 21.30
N GLY A 192 -8.81 -7.30 20.74
CA GLY A 192 -8.77 -6.45 19.54
C GLY A 192 -7.93 -5.18 19.73
N LYS A 193 -7.89 -4.60 20.95
CA LYS A 193 -7.05 -3.44 21.25
C LYS A 193 -5.57 -3.77 21.29
N SER A 194 -5.21 -4.91 21.88
CA SER A 194 -3.82 -5.40 21.91
C SER A 194 -3.34 -5.74 20.51
N SER A 195 -4.18 -6.37 19.69
CA SER A 195 -3.90 -6.65 18.28
C SER A 195 -3.69 -5.36 17.46
N GLU A 196 -4.55 -4.35 17.61
CA GLU A 196 -4.40 -3.07 16.91
C GLU A 196 -3.15 -2.29 17.37
N LEU A 197 -2.79 -2.36 18.65
CA LEU A 197 -1.57 -1.73 19.16
C LEU A 197 -0.32 -2.41 18.60
N ALA A 198 -0.28 -3.75 18.59
CA ALA A 198 0.79 -4.53 18.00
C ALA A 198 0.93 -4.26 16.49
N LEU A 199 -0.20 -4.23 15.76
CA LEU A 199 -0.20 -3.89 14.34
C LEU A 199 0.33 -2.48 14.08
N LYS A 200 -0.05 -1.51 14.91
CA LYS A 200 0.47 -0.15 14.78
C LYS A 200 1.97 -0.11 15.01
N TYR A 201 2.47 -0.77 16.06
CA TYR A 201 3.90 -0.85 16.32
C TYR A 201 4.65 -1.52 15.15
N TRP A 202 4.09 -2.60 14.60
CA TRP A 202 4.59 -3.24 13.40
C TRP A 202 4.67 -2.28 12.21
N GLN A 203 3.59 -1.54 11.92
CA GLN A 203 3.52 -0.61 10.79
C GLN A 203 4.45 0.60 10.93
N ASP A 204 4.67 1.07 12.17
CA ASP A 204 5.41 2.29 12.44
C ASP A 204 6.90 2.03 12.72
N GLN A 205 7.28 0.85 13.22
CA GLN A 205 8.62 0.60 13.77
C GLN A 205 9.33 -0.60 13.16
N ILE A 206 8.63 -1.71 12.90
CA ILE A 206 9.28 -2.95 12.45
C ILE A 206 9.28 -3.04 10.92
N LYS A 207 8.09 -3.04 10.32
CA LYS A 207 7.91 -3.20 8.87
C LYS A 207 8.70 -2.19 8.01
N PRO A 208 8.70 -0.87 8.30
CA PRO A 208 9.41 0.09 7.45
C PRO A 208 10.93 0.03 7.60
N ASN A 209 11.46 -0.48 8.72
CA ASN A 209 12.89 -0.47 9.05
C ASN A 209 13.55 -1.86 8.89
N PHE A 210 12.81 -2.87 8.43
CA PHE A 210 13.39 -4.20 8.27
C PHE A 210 14.49 -4.21 7.22
N ALA A 211 15.68 -4.66 7.65
CA ALA A 211 16.94 -4.64 6.91
C ALA A 211 17.42 -3.25 6.46
N SER A 212 16.99 -2.17 7.13
CA SER A 212 17.56 -0.83 6.89
C SER A 212 18.94 -0.64 7.53
N ASP A 213 19.31 -1.53 8.43
CA ASP A 213 20.59 -1.55 9.13
C ASP A 213 21.11 -3.00 9.14
N PRO A 214 22.41 -3.25 8.86
CA PRO A 214 23.03 -4.56 9.04
C PRO A 214 22.75 -5.19 10.41
N ASP A 215 22.63 -4.37 11.45
CA ASP A 215 22.40 -4.81 12.82
C ASP A 215 20.91 -5.09 13.11
N PHE A 216 19.98 -4.68 12.23
CA PHE A 216 18.52 -4.85 12.45
C PHE A 216 18.11 -6.33 12.52
N GLU A 217 18.82 -7.22 11.83
CA GLU A 217 18.57 -8.66 11.94
C GLU A 217 19.01 -9.24 13.30
N GLU A 218 19.93 -8.55 13.99
CA GLU A 218 20.42 -8.87 15.33
C GLU A 218 19.60 -8.19 16.44
N GLU A 219 18.82 -7.17 16.11
CA GLU A 219 17.96 -6.47 17.06
C GLU A 219 16.73 -7.31 17.46
N THR A 220 16.43 -7.29 18.76
CA THR A 220 15.18 -7.83 19.30
C THR A 220 14.16 -6.71 19.42
N HIS A 221 13.00 -6.87 18.77
CA HIS A 221 11.92 -5.90 18.85
C HIS A 221 10.91 -6.29 19.94
N PHE A 222 10.42 -5.29 20.68
CA PHE A 222 9.46 -5.50 21.78
C PHE A 222 8.07 -5.04 21.36
N VAL A 223 7.27 -5.96 20.85
CA VAL A 223 5.90 -5.69 20.38
C VAL A 223 4.95 -5.58 21.57
N PRO A 224 4.26 -4.45 21.78
CA PRO A 224 3.35 -4.27 22.91
C PRO A 224 2.06 -5.08 22.76
N LEU A 225 1.77 -5.92 23.76
CA LEU A 225 0.57 -6.76 23.87
C LEU A 225 -0.04 -6.67 25.28
N PRO A 226 -0.54 -5.49 25.68
CA PRO A 226 -1.08 -5.29 27.02
C PRO A 226 -2.26 -6.23 27.30
N GLY A 227 -2.36 -6.70 28.55
CA GLY A 227 -3.45 -7.55 29.03
C GLY A 227 -3.28 -9.05 28.75
N LEU A 228 -2.22 -9.45 28.05
CA LEU A 228 -1.83 -10.86 27.99
C LEU A 228 -1.07 -11.26 29.26
N LYS A 229 -1.22 -12.53 29.66
CA LYS A 229 -0.39 -13.13 30.72
C LYS A 229 0.97 -13.48 30.14
N ASP A 230 2.01 -13.34 30.96
CA ASP A 230 3.37 -13.72 30.58
C ASP A 230 3.42 -15.18 30.12
N ASN A 231 4.19 -15.39 29.06
CA ASN A 231 4.49 -16.69 28.50
C ASN A 231 5.94 -16.70 27.98
N PRO A 232 6.91 -17.03 28.85
CA PRO A 232 8.33 -17.03 28.48
C PRO A 232 8.67 -17.95 27.31
N LYS A 233 7.85 -18.99 27.04
CA LYS A 233 8.08 -19.93 25.92
C LYS A 233 7.97 -19.27 24.55
N ILE A 234 7.23 -18.17 24.45
CA ILE A 234 7.06 -17.40 23.22
C ILE A 234 7.74 -16.03 23.30
N GLY A 235 8.56 -15.79 24.33
CA GLY A 235 9.20 -14.48 24.55
C GLY A 235 8.22 -13.38 24.98
N LEU A 236 7.07 -13.73 25.56
CA LEU A 236 6.10 -12.75 26.07
C LEU A 236 6.34 -12.51 27.58
N GLN A 237 6.75 -11.29 27.92
CA GLN A 237 7.01 -10.87 29.30
C GLN A 237 6.66 -9.39 29.49
N ASP A 238 6.08 -9.04 30.65
CA ASP A 238 5.71 -7.67 31.02
C ASP A 238 4.79 -6.99 29.98
N GLY A 239 3.98 -7.80 29.29
CA GLY A 239 3.10 -7.33 28.22
C GLY A 239 3.82 -6.99 26.91
N PHE A 240 5.06 -7.41 26.72
CA PHE A 240 5.81 -7.26 25.47
C PHE A 240 6.21 -8.62 24.91
N LEU A 241 5.98 -8.79 23.60
CA LEU A 241 6.47 -9.94 22.85
C LEU A 241 7.81 -9.59 22.21
N GLN A 242 8.83 -10.37 22.56
CA GLN A 242 10.12 -10.34 21.88
C GLN A 242 9.97 -10.95 20.48
N LEU A 243 10.33 -10.17 19.46
CA LEU A 243 10.30 -10.57 18.06
C LEU A 243 11.69 -10.42 17.47
N GLU A 244 12.27 -11.56 17.06
CA GLU A 244 13.61 -11.64 16.49
C GLU A 244 13.60 -11.39 14.97
N GLY A 245 14.72 -10.93 14.42
CA GLY A 245 14.91 -10.73 12.98
C GLY A 245 14.54 -11.97 12.15
N ALA A 246 14.91 -13.18 12.59
CA ALA A 246 14.55 -14.43 11.92
C ALA A 246 13.04 -14.68 11.86
N GLN A 247 12.27 -14.21 12.84
CA GLN A 247 10.81 -14.31 12.84
C GLN A 247 10.19 -13.26 11.92
N ILE A 248 10.73 -12.04 11.90
CA ILE A 248 10.32 -10.99 10.95
C ILE A 248 10.57 -11.45 9.52
N LYS A 249 11.75 -12.02 9.24
CA LYS A 249 12.10 -12.58 7.95
C LYS A 249 11.08 -13.61 7.46
N LYS A 250 10.61 -14.52 8.34
CA LYS A 250 9.56 -15.50 8.01
C LYS A 250 8.21 -14.88 7.64
N ILE A 251 7.93 -13.64 8.08
CA ILE A 251 6.75 -12.88 7.68
C ILE A 251 6.97 -12.26 6.30
N PHE A 252 8.17 -11.76 6.03
CA PHE A 252 8.53 -11.09 4.77
C PHE A 252 8.74 -12.06 3.60
N ASP A 253 9.47 -13.16 3.80
CA ASP A 253 9.90 -14.09 2.74
C ASP A 253 8.74 -14.53 1.82
N PRO A 254 7.59 -15.01 2.32
CA PRO A 254 6.51 -15.46 1.44
C PRO A 254 5.91 -14.32 0.60
N VAL A 255 5.96 -13.09 1.10
CA VAL A 255 5.46 -11.91 0.39
C VAL A 255 6.47 -11.46 -0.67
N VAL A 256 7.77 -11.44 -0.33
CA VAL A 256 8.86 -11.10 -1.24
C VAL A 256 8.96 -12.14 -2.37
N ASP A 257 8.84 -13.42 -2.07
CA ASP A 257 8.90 -14.50 -3.07
C ASP A 257 7.77 -14.38 -4.09
N ARG A 258 6.57 -13.97 -3.66
CA ARG A 258 5.47 -13.66 -4.60
C ARG A 258 5.84 -12.52 -5.52
N VAL A 259 6.43 -11.43 -5.01
CA VAL A 259 6.92 -10.31 -5.83
C VAL A 259 7.97 -10.79 -6.83
N LYS A 260 8.96 -11.58 -6.39
CA LYS A 260 9.99 -12.16 -7.27
C LYS A 260 9.36 -12.95 -8.41
N VAL A 261 8.39 -13.82 -8.13
CA VAL A 261 7.68 -14.60 -9.14
C VAL A 261 7.01 -13.68 -10.17
N GLN A 262 6.34 -12.61 -9.74
CA GLN A 262 5.72 -11.65 -10.66
C GLN A 262 6.76 -10.97 -11.56
N ILE A 263 7.89 -10.52 -10.99
CA ILE A 263 8.97 -9.88 -11.77
C ILE A 263 9.56 -10.88 -12.76
N VAL A 264 9.81 -12.13 -12.37
CA VAL A 264 10.29 -13.20 -13.28
C VAL A 264 9.34 -13.36 -14.46
N HIS A 265 8.03 -13.40 -14.23
CA HIS A 265 7.05 -13.51 -15.30
C HIS A 265 7.09 -12.32 -16.27
N GLN A 266 7.21 -11.08 -15.76
CA GLN A 266 7.29 -9.88 -16.59
C GLN A 266 8.60 -9.83 -17.39
N VAL A 267 9.73 -10.12 -16.75
CA VAL A 267 11.06 -10.18 -17.39
C VAL A 267 11.08 -11.22 -18.51
N ASN A 268 10.56 -12.43 -18.26
CA ASN A 268 10.50 -13.48 -19.27
C ASN A 268 9.56 -13.10 -20.43
N SER A 269 8.43 -12.44 -20.13
CA SER A 269 7.48 -11.98 -21.15
C SER A 269 8.10 -10.91 -22.06
N ALA A 270 8.86 -9.97 -21.49
CA ALA A 270 9.57 -8.94 -22.25
C ALA A 270 10.69 -9.56 -23.12
N ARG A 271 11.48 -10.48 -22.55
CA ARG A 271 12.52 -11.23 -23.29
C ARG A 271 11.95 -12.03 -24.46
N ALA A 272 10.79 -12.68 -24.28
CA ALA A 272 10.11 -13.40 -25.35
C ALA A 272 9.68 -12.50 -26.53
N LYS A 273 9.54 -11.19 -26.30
CA LYS A 273 9.24 -10.17 -27.31
C LYS A 273 10.49 -9.46 -27.86
N ASN A 274 11.69 -9.97 -27.56
CA ASN A 274 12.98 -9.34 -27.89
C ASN A 274 13.16 -7.95 -27.27
N MET A 275 12.58 -7.71 -26.10
CA MET A 275 12.72 -6.47 -25.35
C MET A 275 13.43 -6.76 -24.02
N PRO A 276 14.77 -6.69 -23.96
CA PRO A 276 15.51 -6.95 -22.73
C PRO A 276 15.22 -5.87 -21.68
N VAL A 277 14.94 -6.31 -20.44
CA VAL A 277 14.69 -5.40 -19.31
C VAL A 277 16.01 -4.79 -18.85
N LYS A 278 16.12 -3.46 -18.91
CA LYS A 278 17.31 -2.73 -18.44
C LYS A 278 17.27 -2.42 -16.95
N ALA A 279 16.09 -2.14 -16.43
CA ALA A 279 15.91 -1.68 -15.06
C ALA A 279 14.61 -2.19 -14.41
N ILE A 280 14.70 -2.37 -13.09
CA ILE A 280 13.60 -2.63 -12.18
C ILE A 280 13.46 -1.43 -11.26
N LEU A 281 12.33 -0.73 -11.30
CA LEU A 281 12.03 0.38 -10.39
C LEU A 281 11.07 -0.07 -9.30
N LEU A 282 11.51 0.00 -8.05
CA LEU A 282 10.68 -0.30 -6.90
C LEU A 282 9.99 0.97 -6.43
N VAL A 283 8.65 0.98 -6.45
CA VAL A 283 7.82 2.15 -6.15
C VAL A 283 6.69 1.80 -5.18
N GLY A 284 6.21 2.80 -4.43
CA GLY A 284 5.17 2.63 -3.42
C GLY A 284 5.73 2.12 -2.10
N GLY A 285 4.91 2.17 -1.04
CA GLY A 285 5.37 1.90 0.34
C GLY A 285 5.80 0.46 0.67
N PHE A 286 5.82 -0.48 -0.29
CA PHE A 286 6.60 -1.72 -0.15
C PHE A 286 7.85 -1.70 -1.02
N GLY A 287 7.81 -1.03 -2.18
CA GLY A 287 8.99 -0.71 -2.97
C GLY A 287 10.05 0.08 -2.20
N SER A 288 9.66 0.82 -1.17
CA SER A 288 10.56 1.52 -0.23
C SER A 288 11.26 0.62 0.81
N SER A 289 11.04 -0.70 0.78
CA SER A 289 11.64 -1.63 1.73
C SER A 289 13.05 -2.01 1.30
N GLU A 290 14.04 -1.78 2.16
CA GLU A 290 15.44 -2.20 1.96
C GLU A 290 15.55 -3.72 1.82
N TYR A 291 14.83 -4.48 2.66
CA TYR A 291 14.78 -5.93 2.54
C TYR A 291 14.29 -6.39 1.16
N LEU A 292 13.22 -5.78 0.64
CA LEU A 292 12.74 -6.09 -0.70
C LEU A 292 13.79 -5.74 -1.75
N TYR A 293 14.42 -4.57 -1.65
CA TYR A 293 15.47 -4.14 -2.58
C TYR A 293 16.61 -5.15 -2.68
N HIS A 294 17.21 -5.51 -1.53
CA HIS A 294 18.31 -6.48 -1.51
C HIS A 294 17.89 -7.83 -2.08
N CYS A 295 16.70 -8.33 -1.73
CA CYS A 295 16.17 -9.57 -2.25
C CYS A 295 15.99 -9.55 -3.78
N ILE A 296 15.48 -8.44 -4.34
CA ILE A 296 15.30 -8.30 -5.78
C ILE A 296 16.66 -8.12 -6.48
N GLN A 297 17.57 -7.33 -5.92
CA GLN A 297 18.92 -7.13 -6.45
C GLN A 297 19.71 -8.43 -6.52
N GLU A 298 19.63 -9.28 -5.49
CA GLU A 298 20.28 -10.59 -5.47
C GLU A 298 19.69 -11.52 -6.54
N THR A 299 18.38 -11.51 -6.70
CA THR A 299 17.67 -12.39 -7.64
C THR A 299 17.86 -11.97 -9.10
N PHE A 300 17.96 -10.67 -9.37
CA PHE A 300 18.09 -10.08 -10.71
C PHE A 300 19.42 -9.36 -10.87
N SER A 301 20.54 -10.06 -10.59
CA SER A 301 21.89 -9.49 -10.66
C SER A 301 22.31 -8.94 -12.02
N ASP A 302 21.63 -9.34 -13.10
CA ASP A 302 21.84 -8.88 -14.48
C ASP A 302 21.00 -7.65 -14.86
N ILE A 303 20.12 -7.16 -13.96
CA ILE A 303 19.21 -6.04 -14.21
C ILE A 303 19.42 -4.97 -13.13
N ALA A 304 19.50 -3.70 -13.54
CA ALA A 304 19.66 -2.60 -12.59
C ALA A 304 18.40 -2.46 -11.71
N VAL A 305 18.52 -2.63 -10.39
CA VAL A 305 17.42 -2.38 -9.44
C VAL A 305 17.59 -1.00 -8.83
N MET A 306 16.53 -0.19 -8.85
CA MET A 306 16.55 1.18 -8.34
C MET A 306 15.33 1.45 -7.45
N GLN A 307 15.58 2.20 -6.37
CA GLN A 307 14.57 2.79 -5.50
C GLN A 307 14.63 4.32 -5.63
N PRO A 308 13.66 4.97 -6.28
CA PRO A 308 13.59 6.42 -6.35
C PRO A 308 13.43 7.02 -4.94
N PRO A 309 13.93 8.25 -4.69
CA PRO A 309 13.70 8.92 -3.42
C PRO A 309 12.20 9.11 -3.18
N ASN A 310 11.72 8.98 -1.93
CA ASN A 310 10.29 9.06 -1.57
C ASN A 310 9.36 8.07 -2.32
N SER A 311 9.91 6.94 -2.80
CA SER A 311 9.12 5.81 -3.32
C SER A 311 8.18 5.24 -2.28
#